data_AF-A0A7C3RA65-F1
#
_entry.id   AF-A0A7C3RA65-F1
#
_cell.length_a   1.000
_cell.length_b   1.000
_cell.length_c   1.000
_cell.angle_alpha   90.00
_cell.angle_beta   90.00
_cell.angle_gamma   90.00
#
_symmetry.space_group_name_H-M   'P 1'
#
loop_
_entity.id
_entity.type
_entity.pdbx_description
1 polymer ?
#
loop_
_entity_poly.entity_id
_entity_poly.type
_entity_poly.pdbx_seq_one_letter_code
_entity_poly.pdbx_strand_id
1 'polypeptide(L)'
;MIKLGMLTSNEPGYYKDGHYGIRIENLILAIDDQETEYGKFFKHTTVTIFPLDTKLIDESILTKAEVQWINDYQNEVYEKLSPHLDNDEKKWLREKCGNI
;
A
#
# COMPACT_ATOMS: atom_id res chain seq x y z
N MET A 1 12.29 -19.64 0.48
CA MET A 1 11.20 -19.55 -0.52
C MET A 1 9.92 -19.16 0.19
N ILE A 2 9.12 -18.26 -0.42
CA ILE A 2 7.79 -17.88 0.06
C ILE A 2 6.82 -19.06 -0.14
N LYS A 3 5.86 -19.21 0.78
CA LYS A 3 4.79 -20.22 0.73
C LYS A 3 3.42 -19.54 0.78
N LEU A 4 2.41 -20.19 0.20
CA LEU A 4 1.02 -19.75 0.32
C LEU A 4 0.65 -19.57 1.80
N GLY A 5 -0.01 -18.45 2.12
CA GLY A 5 -0.39 -18.08 3.48
C GLY A 5 0.73 -17.48 4.34
N MET A 6 1.94 -17.30 3.79
CA MET A 6 3.03 -16.64 4.51
C MET A 6 2.77 -15.13 4.62
N LEU A 7 2.74 -14.62 5.86
CA LEU A 7 2.67 -13.20 6.19
C LEU A 7 4.08 -12.65 6.38
N THR A 8 4.44 -11.58 5.69
CA THR A 8 5.79 -10.97 5.74
C THR A 8 5.69 -9.44 5.72
N SER A 9 6.66 -8.74 6.29
CA SER A 9 6.81 -7.29 6.12
C SER A 9 7.37 -6.96 4.72
N ASN A 10 6.88 -5.87 4.14
CA ASN A 10 7.46 -5.20 2.98
C ASN A 10 7.79 -3.76 3.39
N GLU A 11 9.07 -3.49 3.63
CA GLU A 11 9.53 -2.33 4.40
C GLU A 11 10.76 -1.60 3.82
N PRO A 12 10.78 -1.24 2.52
CA PRO A 12 11.88 -0.48 1.96
C PRO A 12 12.09 0.84 2.71
N GLY A 13 13.35 1.25 2.86
CA GLY A 13 13.71 2.48 3.53
C GLY A 13 15.06 3.04 3.09
N TYR A 14 15.26 4.32 3.38
CA TYR A 14 16.48 5.07 3.12
C TYR A 14 16.80 5.95 4.33
N TYR A 15 18.08 6.04 4.70
CA TYR A 15 18.54 6.81 5.85
C TYR A 15 19.77 7.63 5.47
N LYS A 16 19.72 8.93 5.73
CA LYS A 16 20.83 9.87 5.55
C LYS A 16 21.32 10.31 6.93
N ASP A 17 22.51 9.86 7.31
CA ASP A 17 23.10 10.15 8.61
C ASP A 17 23.17 11.66 8.91
N GLY A 18 22.90 12.03 10.17
CA GLY A 18 22.80 13.44 10.60
C GLY A 18 21.65 14.25 9.99
N HIS A 19 20.75 13.64 9.22
CA HIS A 19 19.65 14.33 8.54
C HIS A 19 18.28 13.65 8.79
N TYR A 20 17.83 12.79 7.88
CA TYR A 20 16.50 12.22 7.88
C TYR A 20 16.51 10.75 7.43
N GLY A 21 15.41 10.06 7.70
CA GLY A 21 15.17 8.71 7.23
C GLY A 21 13.72 8.53 6.84
N ILE A 22 13.47 7.60 5.93
CA ILE A 22 12.14 7.23 5.44
C ILE A 22 12.08 5.70 5.42
N ARG A 23 10.98 5.14 5.92
CA ARG A 23 10.62 3.73 5.75
C ARG A 23 9.12 3.66 5.52
N ILE A 24 8.71 2.90 4.50
CA ILE A 24 7.30 2.64 4.22
C ILE A 24 7.11 1.15 4.41
N GLU A 25 6.27 0.76 5.36
CA GLU A 25 6.10 -0.63 5.78
C GLU A 25 4.64 -1.07 5.71
N ASN A 26 4.39 -2.19 5.05
CA ASN A 26 3.13 -2.91 5.08
C ASN A 26 3.37 -4.39 5.40
N LEU A 27 2.44 -5.01 6.12
CA LEU A 27 2.33 -6.47 6.14
C LEU A 27 1.62 -6.94 4.88
N ILE A 28 2.19 -7.95 4.23
CA ILE A 28 1.68 -8.55 3.00
C ILE A 28 1.54 -10.06 3.14
N LEU A 29 0.49 -10.60 2.54
CA LEU A 29 0.17 -12.02 2.58
C LEU A 29 0.35 -12.65 1.19
N ALA A 30 1.11 -13.73 1.11
CA ALA A 30 1.20 -14.54 -0.10
C ALA A 30 -0.11 -15.31 -0.33
N ILE A 31 -0.76 -15.05 -1.47
CA ILE A 31 -2.02 -15.65 -1.90
C ILE A 31 -1.88 -16.25 -3.30
N ASP A 32 -2.80 -17.15 -3.67
CA ASP A 32 -2.91 -17.63 -5.05
C ASP A 32 -3.21 -16.46 -6.00
N ASP A 33 -2.59 -16.49 -7.18
CA ASP A 33 -2.87 -15.53 -8.25
C ASP A 33 -3.46 -16.21 -9.47
N GLN A 34 -2.62 -16.85 -10.28
CA GLN A 34 -3.01 -17.50 -11.52
C GLN A 34 -2.28 -18.82 -11.70
N GLU A 35 -2.92 -19.73 -12.44
CA GLU A 35 -2.32 -20.98 -12.89
C GLU A 35 -2.19 -20.92 -14.42
N THR A 36 -0.99 -21.16 -14.92
CA THR A 36 -0.69 -21.17 -16.35
C THR A 36 -0.10 -22.53 -16.74
N GLU A 37 0.19 -22.74 -18.02
CA GLU A 37 0.90 -23.95 -18.48
C GLU A 37 2.28 -24.13 -17.80
N TYR A 38 2.84 -23.06 -17.24
CA TYR A 38 4.12 -23.06 -16.52
C TYR A 38 3.97 -23.27 -15.00
N GLY A 39 2.74 -23.50 -14.50
CA GLY A 39 2.46 -23.80 -13.10
C GLY A 39 1.68 -22.71 -12.37
N LYS A 40 1.65 -22.82 -11.04
CA LYS A 40 0.94 -21.90 -10.14
C LYS A 40 1.80 -20.73 -9.72
N PHE A 41 1.23 -19.53 -9.83
CA PHE A 41 1.85 -18.28 -9.44
C PHE A 41 1.13 -17.70 -8.22
N PHE A 42 1.92 -17.09 -7.34
CA PHE A 42 1.42 -16.37 -6.17
C PHE A 42 1.57 -14.88 -6.38
N LYS A 43 0.70 -14.11 -5.73
CA LYS A 43 0.85 -12.67 -5.55
C LYS A 43 0.81 -12.33 -4.07
N HIS A 44 1.06 -11.07 -3.78
CA HIS A 44 0.87 -10.51 -2.45
C HIS A 44 -0.40 -9.68 -2.41
N THR A 45 -1.14 -9.80 -1.31
CA THR A 45 -2.20 -8.85 -0.96
C THR A 45 -1.80 -8.07 0.29
N THR A 46 -2.18 -6.81 0.37
CA THR A 46 -1.85 -5.93 1.50
C THR A 46 -2.78 -6.20 2.67
N VAL A 47 -2.22 -6.44 3.85
CA VAL A 47 -2.96 -6.62 5.10
C VAL A 47 -3.04 -5.31 5.89
N THR A 48 -1.98 -4.50 5.87
CA THR A 48 -1.98 -3.17 6.48
C THR A 48 -2.91 -2.22 5.72
N ILE A 49 -3.89 -1.65 6.42
CA ILE A 49 -4.84 -0.68 5.85
C ILE A 49 -4.63 0.67 6.53
N PHE A 50 -3.83 1.54 5.91
CA PHE A 50 -3.60 2.90 6.36
C PHE A 50 -3.16 3.80 5.19
N PRO A 51 -3.53 5.10 5.15
CA PRO A 51 -3.19 5.97 4.02
C PRO A 51 -1.68 6.12 3.81
N LEU A 52 -1.24 6.17 2.56
CA LEU A 52 0.11 6.62 2.22
C LEU A 52 0.18 8.15 2.31
N ASP A 53 1.28 8.72 2.82
CA ASP A 53 1.47 10.16 2.79
C ASP A 53 1.90 10.61 1.38
N THR A 54 0.98 11.26 0.68
CA THR A 54 1.18 11.69 -0.72
C THR A 54 2.02 12.96 -0.85
N LYS A 55 2.25 13.71 0.24
CA LYS A 55 2.96 15.00 0.19
C LYS A 55 4.42 14.90 -0.22
N LEU A 56 5.03 13.72 -0.04
CA LEU A 56 6.45 13.47 -0.33
C LEU A 56 6.65 12.67 -1.62
N ILE A 57 5.59 12.44 -2.39
CA ILE A 57 5.67 11.70 -3.64
C ILE A 57 6.07 12.66 -4.77
N ASP A 58 7.16 12.32 -5.47
CA ASP A 58 7.51 12.93 -6.74
C ASP A 58 6.85 12.13 -7.87
N GLU A 59 5.74 12.63 -8.41
CA GLU A 59 5.01 11.93 -9.48
C GLU A 59 5.83 11.76 -10.77
N SER A 60 6.87 12.59 -10.98
CA SER A 60 7.65 12.56 -12.23
C SER A 60 8.51 11.30 -12.38
N ILE A 61 8.78 10.60 -11.26
CA ILE A 61 9.52 9.34 -11.24
C ILE A 61 8.61 8.10 -11.23
N LEU A 62 7.28 8.29 -11.21
CA LEU A 62 6.31 7.20 -11.19
C LEU A 62 5.81 6.88 -12.61
N THR A 63 5.58 5.60 -12.84
CA THR A 63 4.81 5.13 -13.99
C THR A 63 3.31 5.34 -13.77
N LYS A 64 2.55 5.36 -14.87
CA LYS A 64 1.08 5.43 -14.80
C LYS A 64 0.46 4.29 -13.98
N ALA A 65 1.07 3.09 -14.03
CA ALA A 65 0.59 1.93 -13.29
C ALA A 65 0.80 2.11 -11.78
N GLU A 66 1.92 2.70 -11.35
CA GLU A 66 2.20 2.98 -9.94
C GLU A 66 1.29 4.10 -9.40
N VAL A 67 1.05 5.15 -10.18
CA VAL A 67 0.07 6.20 -9.83
C VAL A 67 -1.33 5.59 -9.65
N GLN A 68 -1.76 4.76 -10.60
CA GLN A 68 -3.05 4.08 -10.49
C GLN A 68 -3.11 3.18 -9.25
N TRP A 69 -2.04 2.41 -8.97
CA TRP A 69 -1.97 1.54 -7.80
C TRP A 69 -2.08 2.33 -6.49
N ILE A 70 -1.41 3.48 -6.37
CA ILE A 70 -1.50 4.35 -5.18
C ILE A 70 -2.94 4.85 -5.02
N ASN A 71 -3.56 5.34 -6.08
CA ASN A 71 -4.93 5.86 -6.05
C ASN A 71 -5.95 4.77 -5.71
N ASP A 72 -5.79 3.56 -6.26
CA ASP A 72 -6.65 2.41 -5.93
C ASP A 72 -6.49 2.01 -4.46
N TYR A 73 -5.25 1.96 -3.95
CA TYR A 73 -4.98 1.64 -2.55
C TYR A 73 -5.57 2.67 -1.58
N GLN A 74 -5.43 3.97 -1.88
CA GLN A 74 -6.00 5.03 -1.05
C GLN A 74 -7.53 4.92 -0.99
N ASN A 75 -8.19 4.60 -2.10
CA ASN A 75 -9.63 4.35 -2.12
C ASN A 75 -9.99 3.10 -1.30
N GLU A 76 -9.26 2.00 -1.43
CA GLU A 76 -9.47 0.79 -0.62
C GLU A 76 -9.36 1.08 0.88
N VAL A 77 -8.36 1.88 1.29
CA VAL A 77 -8.21 2.31 2.69
C VAL A 77 -9.42 3.08 3.18
N TYR A 78 -9.90 4.05 2.40
CA TYR A 78 -11.09 4.82 2.75
C TYR A 78 -12.33 3.93 2.86
N GLU A 79 -12.56 3.06 1.88
CA GLU A 79 -13.73 2.17 1.84
C GLU A 79 -13.76 1.18 3.01
N LYS A 80 -12.60 0.62 3.39
CA LYS A 80 -12.51 -0.34 4.49
C LYS A 80 -12.64 0.29 5.87
N LEU A 81 -12.06 1.47 6.07
CA LEU A 81 -12.03 2.08 7.40
C LEU A 81 -13.25 2.98 7.65
N SER A 82 -13.72 3.72 6.64
CA SER A 82 -14.79 4.71 6.83
C SER A 82 -16.06 4.18 7.50
N PRO A 83 -16.55 2.94 7.28
CA PRO A 83 -17.76 2.45 7.96
C PRO A 83 -17.64 2.40 9.49
N HIS A 84 -16.42 2.38 10.02
CA HIS A 84 -16.11 2.26 11.45
C HIS A 84 -15.79 3.61 12.12
N LEU A 85 -15.86 4.71 11.36
CA LEU A 85 -15.43 6.04 11.80
C LEU A 85 -16.60 7.02 11.91
N ASP A 86 -16.44 8.02 12.78
CA ASP A 86 -17.36 9.15 12.86
C ASP A 86 -17.19 10.13 11.67
N ASN A 87 -17.97 11.21 11.65
CA ASN A 87 -17.97 12.15 10.53
C ASN A 87 -16.67 12.97 10.42
N ASP A 88 -16.07 13.36 11.54
CA ASP A 88 -14.84 14.16 11.55
C ASP A 88 -13.65 13.27 11.15
N GLU A 89 -13.61 12.05 11.65
CA GLU A 89 -12.64 11.02 11.28
C GLU A 89 -12.74 10.63 9.80
N LYS A 90 -13.96 10.44 9.27
CA LYS A 90 -14.18 10.19 7.83
C LYS A 90 -13.66 11.34 6.98
N LYS A 91 -13.95 12.58 7.37
CA LYS A 91 -13.47 13.76 6.65
C LYS A 91 -11.95 13.79 6.62
N TRP A 92 -11.32 13.59 7.77
CA TRP A 92 -9.86 13.50 7.87
C TRP A 92 -9.31 12.37 6.98
N LEU A 93 -9.90 11.17 7.05
CA LEU A 93 -9.44 10.03 6.26
C LEU A 93 -9.58 10.29 4.77
N ARG A 94 -10.68 10.92 4.33
CA ARG A 94 -10.87 11.28 2.92
C ARG A 94 -9.80 12.25 2.42
N GLU A 95 -9.41 13.21 3.25
CA GLU A 95 -8.33 14.15 2.94
C GLU A 95 -6.96 13.43 2.84
N LYS A 96 -6.73 12.39 3.66
CA LYS A 96 -5.48 11.59 3.62
C LYS A 96 -5.44 10.59 2.47
N CYS A 97 -6.58 10.02 2.10
CA CYS A 97 -6.75 9.13 0.95
C CYS A 97 -6.88 9.88 -0.39
N GLY A 98 -6.31 11.09 -0.49
CA GLY A 98 -6.34 11.87 -1.72
C GLY A 98 -5.53 11.20 -2.83
N ASN A 99 -6.03 11.32 -4.06
CA ASN A 99 -5.29 10.85 -5.23
C ASN A 99 -4.05 11.72 -5.47
N ILE A 100 -3.06 11.10 -6.13
CA ILE A 100 -1.94 11.78 -6.81
C ILE A 100 -2.14 11.72 -8.32
#